data_AF-A0A2V8IB39-F1
#
_entry.id   AF-A0A2V8IB39-F1
#
_cell.length_a   1.000
_cell.length_b   1.000
_cell.length_c   1.000
_cell.angle_alpha   90.00
_cell.angle_beta   90.00
_cell.angle_gamma   90.00
#
_symmetry.space_group_name_H-M   'P 1'
#
loop_
_entity.id
_entity.type
_entity.pdbx_description
1 polymer ?
#
loop_
_entity_poly.entity_id
_entity_poly.type
_entity_poly.pdbx_seq_one_letter_code
_entity_poly.pdbx_strand_id
1 'polypeptide(L)'
;MLKLGATMILVALAFRPQFGRSNLGVLDAREAISFFIEEGRSVSGYRETDRDLAMMAFAAWSRESGGKLKFIESKERERALIRLRWISPTEGLYGETQRVEVNGKPGAIVYVMPQVSVQGEPLASRAVQDVLLRDTIVYLTCVHELGHAVGLSHTRKFEDIMYYFGYGGDILDYFMRYRNKLQSRGDIARHSGLSMSDVEVLRDKYRD
;
A
#
# COMPACT_ATOMS: atom_id res chain seq x y z
N MET A 1 -0.49 -30.69 -36.72
CA MET A 1 -0.11 -29.32 -36.29
C MET A 1 -1.20 -28.79 -35.38
N LEU A 2 -1.06 -28.92 -34.06
CA LEU A 2 -2.00 -28.37 -33.09
C LEU A 2 -1.33 -27.15 -32.47
N LYS A 3 -1.75 -25.94 -32.86
CA LYS A 3 -1.35 -24.70 -32.16
C LYS A 3 -2.10 -24.68 -30.84
N LEU A 4 -1.42 -24.94 -29.73
CA LEU A 4 -1.94 -24.62 -28.40
C LEU A 4 -2.16 -23.11 -28.35
N GLY A 5 -3.44 -22.70 -28.31
CA GLY A 5 -3.81 -21.33 -27.98
C GLY A 5 -3.38 -21.04 -26.55
N ALA A 6 -2.56 -20.01 -26.38
CA ALA A 6 -2.26 -19.48 -25.06
C ALA A 6 -3.56 -18.92 -24.47
N THR A 7 -4.12 -19.62 -23.49
CA THR A 7 -5.20 -19.10 -22.66
C THR A 7 -4.64 -17.91 -21.88
N MET A 8 -4.94 -16.69 -22.32
CA MET A 8 -4.77 -15.51 -21.48
C MET A 8 -5.73 -15.63 -20.29
N ILE A 9 -5.21 -16.08 -19.16
CA ILE A 9 -5.88 -15.90 -17.88
C ILE A 9 -5.75 -14.40 -17.57
N LEU A 10 -6.79 -13.63 -17.90
CA LEU A 10 -7.00 -12.34 -17.28
C LEU A 10 -7.21 -12.60 -15.79
N VAL A 11 -6.15 -12.46 -15.00
CA VAL A 11 -6.30 -12.26 -13.56
C VAL A 11 -6.91 -10.87 -13.41
N ALA A 12 -8.24 -10.81 -13.31
CA ALA A 12 -8.89 -9.60 -12.87
C ALA A 12 -8.27 -9.23 -11.52
N LEU A 13 -7.68 -8.04 -11.42
CA LEU A 13 -7.33 -7.40 -10.15
C LEU A 13 -8.63 -7.18 -9.38
N ALA A 14 -9.16 -8.23 -8.77
CA ALA A 14 -10.39 -8.16 -8.03
C ALA A 14 -10.06 -7.70 -6.61
N PHE A 15 -9.78 -6.40 -6.40
CA PHE A 15 -9.93 -5.81 -5.06
C PHE A 15 -11.30 -6.21 -4.54
N ARG A 16 -11.36 -7.06 -3.52
CA ARG A 16 -12.65 -7.32 -2.87
C ARG A 16 -13.13 -5.97 -2.37
N PRO A 17 -14.33 -5.51 -2.76
CA PRO A 17 -14.90 -4.33 -2.16
C PRO A 17 -15.00 -4.57 -0.65
N GLN A 18 -14.45 -3.65 0.13
CA GLN A 18 -14.53 -3.66 1.58
C GLN A 18 -15.97 -3.31 2.00
N PHE A 19 -16.92 -4.19 1.69
CA PHE A 19 -18.31 -4.09 2.15
C PHE A 19 -18.36 -4.51 3.61
N GLY A 20 -18.02 -3.54 4.44
CA GLY A 20 -18.14 -3.57 5.89
C GLY A 20 -17.66 -2.23 6.39
N ARG A 21 -18.59 -1.28 6.58
CA ARG A 21 -18.30 -0.09 7.40
C ARG A 21 -17.99 -0.59 8.81
N SER A 22 -16.72 -0.85 9.11
CA SER A 22 -16.30 -1.01 10.49
C SER A 22 -16.52 0.34 11.16
N ASN A 23 -17.44 0.43 12.13
CA ASN A 23 -17.68 1.63 12.95
C ASN A 23 -16.50 1.95 13.90
N LEU A 24 -15.32 1.38 13.65
CA LEU A 24 -14.12 1.50 14.50
C LEU A 24 -13.50 2.91 14.48
N GLY A 25 -14.13 3.91 13.87
CA GLY A 25 -13.56 5.27 13.79
C GLY A 25 -12.22 5.35 13.05
N VAL A 26 -11.60 6.52 13.07
CA VAL A 26 -10.24 6.75 12.55
C VAL A 26 -9.20 6.46 13.64
N LEU A 27 -7.93 6.31 13.26
CA LEU A 27 -6.84 6.22 14.23
C LEU A 27 -6.81 7.49 15.11
N ASP A 28 -6.54 7.34 16.41
CA ASP A 28 -6.38 8.48 17.31
C ASP A 28 -5.01 9.11 17.11
N ALA A 29 -4.98 10.33 16.54
CA ALA A 29 -3.76 11.07 16.24
C ALA A 29 -3.29 11.98 17.40
N ARG A 30 -3.97 11.96 18.57
CA ARG A 30 -3.54 12.74 19.75
C ARG A 30 -2.30 12.13 20.41
N GLU A 31 -2.09 10.84 20.22
CA GLU A 31 -0.90 10.09 20.65
C GLU A 31 -0.14 9.55 19.43
N ALA A 32 1.11 9.12 19.65
CA ALA A 32 1.85 8.42 18.60
C ALA A 32 1.19 7.06 18.30
N ILE A 33 0.96 6.79 17.01
CA ILE A 33 0.37 5.56 16.50
C ILE A 33 1.48 4.51 16.43
N SER A 34 1.39 3.49 17.27
CA SER A 34 2.34 2.40 17.26
C SER A 34 2.17 1.51 16.02
N PHE A 35 3.27 1.12 15.38
CA PHE A 35 3.24 0.17 14.27
C PHE A 35 4.25 -0.96 14.47
N PHE A 36 4.03 -2.09 13.81
CA PHE A 36 4.96 -3.21 13.75
C PHE A 36 5.00 -3.75 12.32
N ILE A 37 6.20 -3.94 11.76
CA ILE A 37 6.38 -4.57 10.45
C ILE A 37 6.82 -6.01 10.68
N GLU A 38 6.01 -6.98 10.25
CA GLU A 38 6.36 -8.40 10.36
C GLU A 38 7.55 -8.76 9.46
N GLU A 39 8.28 -9.80 9.87
CA GLU A 39 9.35 -10.40 9.07
C GLU A 39 8.78 -11.02 7.79
N GLY A 40 9.33 -10.64 6.64
CA GLY A 40 8.89 -11.14 5.33
C GLY A 40 9.74 -12.26 4.74
N ARG A 41 10.78 -12.75 5.44
CA ARG A 41 11.81 -13.64 4.86
C ARG A 41 11.29 -14.95 4.27
N SER A 42 10.16 -15.46 4.76
CA SER A 42 9.51 -16.66 4.23
C SER A 42 8.48 -16.36 3.13
N VAL A 43 8.25 -15.09 2.79
CA VAL A 43 7.23 -14.66 1.82
C VAL A 43 7.86 -14.54 0.44
N SER A 44 7.25 -15.20 -0.54
CA SER A 44 7.71 -15.17 -1.93
C SER A 44 7.81 -13.74 -2.46
N GLY A 45 8.90 -13.42 -3.15
CA GLY A 45 9.16 -12.11 -3.74
C GLY A 45 9.56 -11.00 -2.75
N TYR A 46 9.54 -11.26 -1.43
CA TYR A 46 10.05 -10.32 -0.43
C TYR A 46 11.56 -10.12 -0.57
N ARG A 47 12.01 -8.89 -0.35
CA ARG A 47 13.44 -8.52 -0.21
C ARG A 47 13.63 -7.85 1.14
N GLU A 48 14.77 -8.05 1.79
CA GLU A 48 15.05 -7.41 3.10
C GLU A 48 14.90 -5.88 3.04
N THR A 49 15.24 -5.29 1.90
CA THR A 49 15.08 -3.86 1.62
C THR A 49 13.61 -3.39 1.61
N ASP A 50 12.63 -4.26 1.45
CA ASP A 50 11.20 -3.90 1.39
C ASP A 50 10.71 -3.30 2.70
N ARG A 51 11.34 -3.68 3.81
CA ARG A 51 11.11 -3.05 5.10
C ARG A 51 11.34 -1.53 5.03
N ASP A 52 12.36 -1.07 4.30
CA ASP A 52 12.59 0.38 4.14
C ASP A 52 11.46 1.04 3.35
N LEU A 53 10.86 0.36 2.36
CA LEU A 53 9.75 0.90 1.58
C LEU A 53 8.50 1.08 2.46
N ALA A 54 8.21 0.11 3.33
CA ALA A 54 7.16 0.24 4.32
C ALA A 54 7.43 1.39 5.30
N MET A 55 8.67 1.54 5.78
CA MET A 55 9.07 2.67 6.64
C MET A 55 8.90 4.02 5.92
N MET A 56 9.28 4.12 4.64
CA MET A 56 9.05 5.31 3.82
C MET A 56 7.56 5.62 3.65
N ALA A 57 6.70 4.61 3.59
CA ALA A 57 5.25 4.80 3.50
C ALA A 57 4.67 5.39 4.79
N PHE A 58 5.08 4.90 5.98
CA PHE A 58 4.72 5.54 7.26
C PHE A 58 5.20 7.00 7.33
N ALA A 59 6.44 7.26 6.90
CA ALA A 59 6.98 8.61 6.87
C ALA A 59 6.21 9.53 5.91
N ALA A 60 5.75 9.01 4.76
CA ALA A 60 4.93 9.77 3.83
C ALA A 60 3.61 10.21 4.47
N TRP A 61 2.86 9.31 5.10
CA TRP A 61 1.61 9.68 5.79
C TRP A 61 1.82 10.70 6.90
N SER A 62 2.93 10.60 7.66
CA SER A 62 3.30 11.60 8.66
C SER A 62 3.54 12.98 8.01
N ARG A 63 4.39 13.03 6.97
CA ARG A 63 4.74 14.27 6.26
C ARG A 63 3.50 14.93 5.62
N GLU A 64 2.70 14.17 4.89
CA GLU A 64 1.56 14.73 4.15
C GLU A 64 0.43 15.22 5.06
N SER A 65 0.27 14.59 6.23
CA SER A 65 -0.63 15.08 7.29
C SER A 65 -0.16 16.38 7.96
N GLY A 66 0.99 16.92 7.58
CA GLY A 66 1.60 18.08 8.26
C GLY A 66 2.10 17.73 9.66
N GLY A 67 2.48 16.48 9.91
CA GLY A 67 2.97 16.00 11.20
C GLY A 67 1.88 15.70 12.24
N LYS A 68 0.60 15.76 11.87
CA LYS A 68 -0.53 15.36 12.74
C LYS A 68 -0.50 13.86 13.05
N LEU A 69 -0.22 13.04 12.04
CA LEU A 69 0.05 11.61 12.24
C LEU A 69 1.51 11.41 12.64
N LYS A 70 1.73 10.80 13.79
CA LYS A 70 3.05 10.42 14.29
C LYS A 70 3.09 8.91 14.44
N PHE A 71 4.06 8.25 13.80
CA PHE A 71 4.19 6.81 13.83
C PHE A 71 5.44 6.42 14.63
N ILE A 72 5.31 5.43 15.52
CA ILE A 72 6.41 4.90 16.30
C ILE A 72 6.46 3.38 16.19
N GLU A 73 7.65 2.82 15.94
CA GLU A 73 7.79 1.37 15.87
C GLU A 73 7.66 0.75 17.27
N SER A 74 6.79 -0.24 17.38
CA SER A 74 6.60 -1.07 18.57
C SER A 74 7.59 -2.23 18.57
N LYS A 75 8.07 -2.61 19.75
CA LYS A 75 8.80 -3.88 19.95
C LYS A 75 7.86 -5.09 20.11
N GLU A 76 6.61 -4.82 20.48
CA GLU A 76 5.58 -5.83 20.71
C GLU A 76 4.54 -5.76 19.60
N ARG A 77 4.48 -6.82 18.78
CA ARG A 77 3.56 -6.94 17.65
C ARG A 77 2.11 -6.79 18.07
N GLU A 78 1.71 -7.45 19.16
CA GLU A 78 0.33 -7.54 19.62
C GLU A 78 -0.20 -6.20 20.17
N ARG A 79 0.70 -5.28 20.55
CA ARG A 79 0.36 -3.94 21.04
C ARG A 79 0.37 -2.87 19.96
N ALA A 80 0.85 -3.19 18.76
CA ALA A 80 0.91 -2.23 17.67
C ALA A 80 -0.50 -1.94 17.11
N LEU A 81 -0.86 -0.66 17.04
CA LEU A 81 -2.13 -0.23 16.43
C LEU A 81 -2.18 -0.56 14.94
N ILE A 82 -1.05 -0.45 14.24
CA ILE A 82 -0.89 -0.90 12.86
C ILE A 82 0.07 -2.09 12.80
N ARG A 83 -0.36 -3.20 12.19
CA ARG A 83 0.51 -4.34 11.89
C ARG A 83 0.63 -4.49 10.38
N LEU A 84 1.82 -4.27 9.83
CA LEU A 84 2.10 -4.53 8.42
C LEU A 84 2.60 -5.96 8.24
N ARG A 85 1.92 -6.73 7.39
CA ARG A 85 2.20 -8.15 7.12
C ARG A 85 2.51 -8.33 5.64
N TRP A 86 3.59 -9.03 5.35
CA TRP A 86 3.89 -9.49 4.00
C TRP A 86 3.10 -10.77 3.73
N ILE A 87 2.47 -10.86 2.56
CA ILE A 87 1.66 -12.03 2.17
C ILE A 87 2.11 -12.60 0.84
N SER A 88 1.90 -13.91 0.68
CA SER A 88 2.12 -14.59 -0.59
C SER A 88 0.94 -14.38 -1.55
N PRO A 89 1.12 -14.56 -2.88
CA PRO A 89 0.03 -14.44 -3.84
C PRO A 89 -1.14 -15.41 -3.63
N THR A 90 -0.90 -16.52 -2.92
CA THR A 90 -1.94 -17.49 -2.61
C THR A 90 -2.83 -17.08 -1.45
N GLU A 91 -2.45 -16.04 -0.70
CA GLU A 91 -3.16 -15.55 0.49
C GLU A 91 -4.07 -14.35 0.19
N GLY A 92 -3.99 -13.73 -0.99
CA GLY A 92 -4.79 -12.53 -1.28
C GLY A 92 -4.37 -11.77 -2.54
N LEU A 93 -4.78 -10.51 -2.59
CA LEU A 93 -4.57 -9.58 -3.71
C LEU A 93 -3.26 -8.79 -3.52
N TYR A 94 -3.05 -7.73 -4.31
CA TYR A 94 -1.87 -6.85 -4.21
C TYR A 94 -1.62 -6.38 -2.77
N GLY A 95 -2.69 -6.04 -2.07
CA GLY A 95 -2.73 -5.73 -0.66
C GLY A 95 -4.16 -5.80 -0.15
N GLU A 96 -4.31 -5.72 1.16
CA GLU A 96 -5.60 -5.58 1.83
C GLU A 96 -5.39 -4.89 3.17
N THR A 97 -6.33 -4.05 3.58
CA THR A 97 -6.32 -3.45 4.91
C THR A 97 -7.56 -3.81 5.70
N GLN A 98 -7.36 -4.47 6.83
CA GLN A 98 -8.41 -4.85 7.76
C GLN A 98 -8.40 -3.92 8.96
N ARG A 99 -9.49 -3.19 9.18
CA ARG A 99 -9.70 -2.40 10.40
C ARG A 99 -9.95 -3.33 11.58
N VAL A 100 -9.25 -3.11 12.67
CA VAL A 100 -9.33 -3.93 13.89
C VAL A 100 -9.37 -3.05 15.12
N GLU A 101 -9.71 -3.62 16.27
CA GLU A 101 -9.49 -3.01 17.57
C GLU A 101 -8.23 -3.62 18.20
N VAL A 102 -7.38 -2.78 18.79
CA VAL A 102 -6.20 -3.19 19.56
C VAL A 102 -6.28 -2.52 20.91
N ASN A 103 -6.52 -3.32 21.96
CA ASN A 103 -6.65 -2.83 23.33
C ASN A 103 -7.67 -1.68 23.49
N GLY A 104 -8.86 -1.81 22.88
CA GLY A 104 -9.89 -0.78 22.92
C GLY A 104 -9.64 0.43 22.01
N LYS A 105 -8.55 0.45 21.24
CA LYS A 105 -8.21 1.53 20.31
C LYS A 105 -8.40 1.10 18.85
N PRO A 106 -8.87 1.99 17.96
CA PRO A 106 -8.88 1.75 16.52
C PRO A 106 -7.49 1.42 16.00
N GLY A 107 -7.40 0.37 15.18
CA GLY A 107 -6.17 -0.10 14.56
C GLY A 107 -6.40 -0.71 13.18
N ALA A 108 -5.34 -1.23 12.58
CA ALA A 108 -5.41 -1.91 11.30
C ALA A 108 -4.36 -3.03 11.18
N ILE A 109 -4.69 -4.04 10.40
CA ILE A 109 -3.71 -4.97 9.82
C ILE A 109 -3.62 -4.64 8.33
N VAL A 110 -2.41 -4.34 7.87
CA VAL A 110 -2.08 -3.96 6.50
C VAL A 110 -1.33 -5.11 5.86
N TYR A 111 -1.92 -5.74 4.86
CA TYR A 111 -1.34 -6.84 4.12
C TYR A 111 -0.75 -6.33 2.80
N VAL A 112 0.48 -6.72 2.48
CA VAL A 112 1.18 -6.30 1.25
C VAL A 112 1.81 -7.51 0.57
N MET A 113 1.54 -7.71 -0.72
CA MET A 113 2.14 -8.76 -1.53
C MET A 113 3.36 -8.23 -2.30
N PRO A 114 4.61 -8.59 -1.92
CA PRO A 114 5.82 -8.05 -2.55
C PRO A 114 6.18 -8.72 -3.88
N GLN A 115 5.54 -9.84 -4.24
CA GLN A 115 5.81 -10.56 -5.48
C GLN A 115 5.15 -9.89 -6.69
N VAL A 116 5.88 -8.99 -7.34
CA VAL A 116 5.37 -8.28 -8.54
C VAL A 116 5.33 -9.14 -9.80
N SER A 117 6.07 -10.25 -9.86
CA SER A 117 6.17 -11.07 -11.08
C SER A 117 4.90 -11.83 -11.44
N VAL A 118 3.91 -11.86 -10.54
CA VAL A 118 2.63 -12.57 -10.72
C VAL A 118 1.47 -11.61 -10.99
N GLN A 119 1.78 -10.32 -11.18
CA GLN A 119 0.81 -9.23 -11.25
C GLN A 119 0.23 -8.98 -12.67
N GLY A 120 0.44 -9.92 -13.60
CA GLY A 120 -0.03 -9.84 -14.98
C GLY A 120 0.85 -9.00 -15.89
N GLU A 121 0.70 -9.19 -17.20
CA GLU A 121 1.45 -8.45 -18.21
C GLU A 121 0.72 -7.17 -18.64
N PRO A 122 1.44 -6.09 -19.04
CA PRO A 122 2.91 -5.99 -19.19
C PRO A 122 3.68 -5.64 -17.89
N LEU A 123 2.98 -5.45 -16.77
CA LEU A 123 3.56 -4.98 -15.51
C LEU A 123 4.63 -5.93 -14.97
N ALA A 124 4.34 -7.23 -14.96
CA ALA A 124 5.24 -8.26 -14.45
C ALA A 124 6.58 -8.26 -15.20
N SER A 125 6.58 -8.38 -16.53
CA SER A 125 7.82 -8.36 -17.31
C SER A 125 8.60 -7.05 -17.15
N ARG A 126 7.90 -5.91 -17.11
CA ARG A 126 8.57 -4.60 -16.93
C ARG A 126 9.22 -4.47 -15.55
N ALA A 127 8.55 -4.94 -14.49
CA ALA A 127 9.07 -4.86 -13.13
C ALA A 127 10.24 -5.83 -12.87
N VAL A 128 10.31 -6.95 -13.60
CA VAL A 128 11.49 -7.83 -13.60
C VAL A 128 12.73 -7.12 -14.17
N GLN A 129 12.55 -6.29 -15.20
CA GLN A 129 13.64 -5.57 -15.87
C GLN A 129 14.02 -4.26 -15.16
N ASP A 130 13.13 -3.70 -14.33
CA ASP A 130 13.29 -2.39 -13.69
C ASP A 130 13.08 -2.49 -12.19
N VAL A 131 14.20 -2.63 -11.48
CA VAL A 131 14.22 -2.75 -10.02
C VAL A 131 13.53 -1.56 -9.34
N LEU A 132 13.67 -0.35 -9.88
CA LEU A 132 13.00 0.83 -9.34
C LEU A 132 11.48 0.80 -9.57
N LEU A 133 11.01 0.22 -10.68
CA LEU A 133 9.58 0.00 -10.88
C LEU A 133 9.06 -1.03 -9.88
N ARG A 134 9.78 -2.12 -9.65
CA ARG A 134 9.41 -3.11 -8.62
C ARG A 134 9.31 -2.46 -7.25
N ASP A 135 10.30 -1.67 -6.86
CA ASP A 135 10.29 -0.95 -5.57
C ASP A 135 9.16 0.09 -5.52
N THR A 136 8.86 0.75 -6.64
CA THR A 136 7.72 1.68 -6.77
C THR A 136 6.39 0.97 -6.50
N ILE A 137 6.19 -0.22 -7.08
CA ILE A 137 4.97 -1.01 -6.89
C ILE A 137 4.80 -1.36 -5.42
N VAL A 138 5.83 -1.95 -4.79
CA VAL A 138 5.76 -2.34 -3.37
C VAL A 138 5.55 -1.13 -2.47
N TYR A 139 6.29 -0.04 -2.69
CA TYR A 139 6.12 1.21 -1.95
C TYR A 139 4.70 1.76 -2.07
N LEU A 140 4.18 1.94 -3.30
CA LEU A 140 2.86 2.52 -3.50
C LEU A 140 1.73 1.61 -2.99
N THR A 141 1.91 0.29 -3.02
CA THR A 141 1.00 -0.64 -2.34
C THR A 141 1.01 -0.40 -0.82
N CYS A 142 2.19 -0.29 -0.19
CA CYS A 142 2.26 0.09 1.23
C CYS A 142 1.55 1.42 1.51
N VAL A 143 1.75 2.44 0.66
CA VAL A 143 1.08 3.74 0.84
C VAL A 143 -0.44 3.62 0.70
N HIS A 144 -0.95 2.93 -0.33
CA HIS A 144 -2.38 2.72 -0.55
C HIS A 144 -3.06 2.04 0.64
N GLU A 145 -2.49 0.92 1.09
CA GLU A 145 -3.07 0.15 2.19
C GLU A 145 -2.98 0.90 3.52
N LEU A 146 -1.88 1.61 3.78
CA LEU A 146 -1.83 2.54 4.92
C LEU A 146 -2.86 3.67 4.79
N GLY A 147 -3.25 4.06 3.57
CA GLY A 147 -4.36 4.98 3.31
C GLY A 147 -5.68 4.50 3.89
N HIS A 148 -6.01 3.22 3.69
CA HIS A 148 -7.15 2.60 4.37
C HIS A 148 -6.97 2.55 5.89
N ALA A 149 -5.75 2.31 6.38
CA ALA A 149 -5.46 2.31 7.82
C ALA A 149 -5.64 3.70 8.45
N VAL A 150 -5.35 4.78 7.74
CA VAL A 150 -5.63 6.16 8.21
C VAL A 150 -7.05 6.63 7.87
N GLY A 151 -7.88 5.74 7.30
CA GLY A 151 -9.32 5.96 7.10
C GLY A 151 -9.69 6.66 5.80
N LEU A 152 -8.82 6.68 4.79
CA LEU A 152 -9.19 7.08 3.43
C LEU A 152 -9.92 5.93 2.72
N SER A 153 -10.89 6.31 1.90
CA SER A 153 -11.65 5.38 1.05
C SER A 153 -11.17 5.48 -0.38
N HIS A 154 -11.47 4.45 -1.17
CA HIS A 154 -11.19 4.45 -2.59
C HIS A 154 -11.81 5.65 -3.32
N THR A 155 -11.13 6.10 -4.37
CA THR A 155 -11.60 7.15 -5.26
C THR A 155 -11.61 6.67 -6.70
N ARG A 156 -12.22 7.48 -7.57
CA ARG A 156 -12.23 7.31 -9.02
C ARG A 156 -11.23 8.21 -9.75
N LYS A 157 -10.41 8.97 -9.02
CA LYS A 157 -9.44 9.90 -9.60
C LYS A 157 -8.13 9.15 -9.83
N PHE A 158 -7.70 9.01 -11.08
CA PHE A 158 -6.57 8.15 -11.44
C PHE A 158 -5.23 8.60 -10.83
N GLU A 159 -5.12 9.89 -10.52
CA GLU A 159 -3.97 10.48 -9.84
C GLU A 159 -3.86 10.12 -8.35
N ASP A 160 -4.98 9.81 -7.69
CA ASP A 160 -5.04 9.54 -6.25
C ASP A 160 -4.34 8.23 -5.91
N ILE A 161 -3.63 8.19 -4.77
CA ILE A 161 -3.08 6.93 -4.26
C ILE A 161 -4.19 5.94 -3.95
N MET A 162 -5.36 6.44 -3.58
CA MET A 162 -6.55 5.66 -3.26
C MET A 162 -7.40 5.31 -4.50
N TYR A 163 -6.88 5.49 -5.73
CA TYR A 163 -7.60 5.09 -6.93
C TYR A 163 -7.98 3.60 -6.90
N TYR A 164 -9.24 3.30 -7.22
CA TYR A 164 -9.71 1.92 -7.36
C TYR A 164 -9.74 1.48 -8.82
N PHE A 165 -8.89 0.50 -9.16
CA PHE A 165 -8.80 -0.09 -10.49
C PHE A 165 -10.08 -0.77 -11.00
N GLY A 166 -11.09 -0.98 -10.15
CA GLY A 166 -12.41 -1.42 -10.59
C GLY A 166 -13.14 -0.40 -11.49
N TYR A 167 -12.68 0.86 -11.49
CA TYR A 167 -13.12 1.88 -12.44
C TYR A 167 -12.38 1.84 -13.79
N GLY A 168 -11.44 0.90 -13.98
CA GLY A 168 -10.60 0.77 -15.17
C GLY A 168 -9.26 1.49 -15.02
N GLY A 169 -8.68 1.91 -16.15
CA GLY A 169 -7.37 2.57 -16.21
C GLY A 169 -6.21 1.60 -16.45
N ASP A 170 -5.06 2.15 -16.84
CA ASP A 170 -3.86 1.37 -17.11
C ASP A 170 -2.99 1.26 -15.84
N ILE A 171 -2.81 0.02 -15.36
CA ILE A 171 -2.07 -0.26 -14.15
C ILE A 171 -0.58 0.05 -14.29
N LEU A 172 0.00 -0.18 -15.47
CA LEU A 172 1.40 0.13 -15.71
C LEU A 172 1.59 1.65 -15.69
N ASP A 173 0.74 2.41 -16.39
CA ASP A 173 0.81 3.87 -16.40
C ASP A 173 0.62 4.46 -15.00
N TYR A 174 -0.24 3.86 -14.17
CA TYR A 174 -0.44 4.27 -12.78
C TYR A 174 0.87 4.23 -11.99
N PHE A 175 1.59 3.10 -12.01
CA PHE A 175 2.87 2.97 -11.30
C PHE A 175 3.99 3.77 -12.00
N MET A 176 3.99 3.80 -13.34
CA MET A 176 5.00 4.50 -14.13
C MET A 176 4.99 6.02 -13.87
N ARG A 177 3.82 6.61 -13.57
CA ARG A 177 3.71 8.03 -13.20
C ARG A 177 4.60 8.41 -12.01
N TYR A 178 4.69 7.55 -11.00
CA TYR A 178 5.59 7.77 -9.86
C TYR A 178 7.02 7.37 -10.21
N ARG A 179 7.21 6.18 -10.81
CA ARG A 179 8.51 5.66 -11.20
C ARG A 179 9.31 6.63 -12.09
N ASN A 180 8.65 7.37 -12.97
CA ASN A 180 9.28 8.35 -13.87
C ASN A 180 9.87 9.56 -13.15
N LYS A 181 9.52 9.79 -11.88
CA LYS A 181 10.12 10.82 -11.02
C LYS A 181 11.45 10.37 -10.41
N LEU A 182 11.75 9.06 -10.44
CA LEU A 182 12.85 8.46 -9.70
C LEU A 182 14.08 8.24 -10.60
N GLN A 183 15.25 8.66 -10.12
CA GLN A 183 16.55 8.29 -10.70
C GLN A 183 17.20 7.16 -9.90
N SER A 184 16.93 7.12 -8.61
CA SER A 184 17.47 6.16 -7.66
C SER A 184 16.42 5.76 -6.62
N ARG A 185 16.71 4.70 -5.86
CA ARG A 185 15.85 4.24 -4.76
C ARG A 185 15.68 5.31 -3.68
N GLY A 186 16.72 6.11 -3.45
CA GLY A 186 16.70 7.20 -2.47
C GLY A 186 15.70 8.32 -2.80
N ASP A 187 15.25 8.42 -4.05
CA ASP A 187 14.27 9.43 -4.46
C ASP A 187 12.84 9.09 -4.01
N ILE A 188 12.56 7.82 -3.67
CA ILE A 188 11.24 7.39 -3.20
C ILE A 188 10.80 8.21 -1.97
N ALA A 189 11.67 8.38 -0.99
CA ALA A 189 11.32 9.14 0.21
C ALA A 189 11.09 10.65 -0.07
N ARG A 190 11.59 11.17 -1.20
CA ARG A 190 11.58 12.60 -1.56
C ARG A 190 10.34 13.01 -2.37
N HIS A 191 9.67 12.06 -3.02
CA HIS A 191 8.46 12.31 -3.79
C HIS A 191 7.23 11.76 -3.07
N SER A 192 6.20 12.59 -2.93
CA SER A 192 4.93 12.13 -2.38
C SER A 192 4.26 11.12 -3.32
N GLY A 193 3.83 9.99 -2.76
CA GLY A 193 2.93 9.04 -3.42
C GLY A 193 1.47 9.50 -3.39
N LEU A 194 1.12 10.48 -2.55
CA LEU A 194 -0.22 11.05 -2.45
C LEU A 194 -0.41 12.15 -3.49
N SER A 195 -1.60 12.22 -4.07
CA SER A 195 -2.04 13.38 -4.83
C SER A 195 -2.41 14.54 -3.90
N MET A 196 -2.59 15.75 -4.45
CA MET A 196 -3.13 16.87 -3.68
C MET A 196 -4.52 16.58 -3.09
N SER A 197 -5.35 15.85 -3.84
CA SER A 197 -6.70 15.42 -3.42
C SER A 197 -6.63 14.48 -2.20
N ASP A 198 -5.70 13.53 -2.19
CA ASP A 198 -5.48 12.66 -1.02
C ASP A 198 -5.04 13.46 0.21
N VAL A 199 -4.13 14.44 0.02
CA VAL A 199 -3.65 15.30 1.10
C VAL A 199 -4.76 16.15 1.68
N GLU A 200 -5.64 16.72 0.85
CA GLU A 200 -6.80 17.49 1.30
C GLU A 200 -7.75 16.64 2.15
N VAL A 201 -8.11 15.44 1.68
CA VAL A 201 -8.98 14.51 2.42
C VAL A 201 -8.32 14.06 3.74
N LEU A 202 -7.02 13.77 3.72
CA LEU A 202 -6.26 13.39 4.90
C LEU A 202 -6.29 14.52 5.94
N ARG A 203 -6.01 15.76 5.53
CA ARG A 203 -5.95 16.90 6.45
C ARG A 203 -7.31 17.28 7.01
N ASP A 204 -8.37 17.20 6.21
CA ASP A 204 -9.74 17.44 6.70
C ASP A 204 -10.14 16.40 7.76
N LYS A 205 -9.76 15.14 7.56
CA LYS A 205 -10.03 14.03 8.48
C LYS A 205 -9.33 14.14 9.84
N TYR A 206 -8.16 14.76 9.86
CA TYR A 206 -7.34 14.96 11.07
C TYR A 206 -7.26 16.44 11.48
N ARG A 207 -8.23 17.26 11.04
CA ARG A 207 -8.41 18.62 11.53
C ARG A 207 -8.94 18.55 12.97
N ASP A 208 -8.44 19.46 13.81
CA ASP A 208 -8.86 19.60 15.20
C ASP A 208 -10.35 19.98 15.32
#